data_AF-A0AAW1DKM3-F1
#
_entry.id   AF-A0AAW1DKM3-F1
#
_cell.length_a   1.000
_cell.length_b   1.000
_cell.length_c   1.000
_cell.angle_alpha   90.00
_cell.angle_beta   90.00
_cell.angle_gamma   90.00
#
_symmetry.space_group_name_H-M   'P 1'
#
loop_
_entity.id
_entity.type
_entity.pdbx_description
1 polymer ?
#
loop_
_entity_poly.entity_id
_entity_poly.type
_entity_poly.pdbx_seq_one_letter_code
_entity_poly.pdbx_strand_id
1 'polypeptide(L)' 'MIVRSPKYFMEEETGPYYTAIMYLTIKDIHKSDLGGYKCVSKNSIGDAEGTIRLYGMYQVFII' A
#
# COMPACT_ATOMS: atom_id res chain seq x y z
N MET A 1 -6.36 7.44 5.63
CA MET A 1 -5.97 6.12 6.20
C MET A 1 -6.72 5.06 5.42
N ILE A 2 -6.04 4.05 4.89
CA ILE A 2 -6.69 2.93 4.21
C ILE A 2 -7.26 2.01 5.28
N VAL A 3 -8.54 1.64 5.17
CA VAL A 3 -9.23 0.76 6.11
C VAL A 3 -9.41 -0.61 5.48
N ARG A 4 -9.16 -1.66 6.27
CA ARG A 4 -9.30 -3.05 5.83
C ARG A 4 -10.71 -3.30 5.30
N SER A 5 -10.80 -3.83 4.09
CA SER A 5 -12.05 -4.07 3.37
C SER A 5 -11.85 -5.18 2.33
N PRO A 6 -12.91 -5.66 1.66
CA PRO A 6 -12.75 -6.62 0.56
C PRO A 6 -11.84 -6.11 -0.57
N LYS A 7 -11.80 -4.79 -0.78
CA LYS A 7 -10.91 -4.14 -1.76
C LYS A 7 -9.47 -3.99 -1.24
N TYR A 8 -9.32 -3.54 0.01
CA TYR A 8 -8.02 -3.27 0.63
C TYR A 8 -7.71 -4.31 1.71
N PHE A 9 -6.85 -5.26 1.40
CA PHE A 9 -6.41 -6.29 2.33
C PHE A 9 -5.02 -5.94 2.86
N MET A 10 -4.88 -5.94 4.19
CA MET A 10 -3.63 -5.59 4.87
C MET A 10 -3.20 -6.72 5.80
N GLU A 11 -1.91 -7.05 5.71
CA GLU A 11 -1.25 -8.06 6.54
C GLU A 11 0.04 -7.48 7.12
N GLU A 12 0.39 -7.95 8.31
CA GLU A 12 1.62 -7.59 9.00
C GLU A 12 2.38 -8.87 9.32
N GLU A 13 3.66 -8.90 8.96
CA GLU A 13 4.58 -9.98 9.28
C GLU A 13 5.67 -9.44 10.22
N THR A 14 5.64 -9.89 11.48
CA THR A 14 6.68 -9.51 12.45
C THR A 14 7.94 -10.33 12.23
N GLY A 15 9.06 -9.64 12.05
CA GLY A 15 10.38 -10.23 11.92
C GLY A 15 11.22 -10.13 13.20
N PRO A 16 12.44 -10.68 13.19
CA PRO A 16 13.38 -10.57 14.30
C PRO A 16 13.81 -9.11 14.52
N TYR A 17 14.33 -8.80 15.72
CA TYR A 17 14.90 -7.49 16.07
C TYR A 17 13.94 -6.30 15.87
N TYR A 18 12.68 -6.44 16.30
CA TYR A 18 11.66 -5.37 16.23
C TYR A 18 11.37 -4.88 14.80
N THR A 19 11.50 -5.78 13.83
CA THR A 19 11.14 -5.50 12.44
C THR A 19 9.72 -5.94 12.15
N ALA A 20 9.03 -5.22 11.27
CA ALA A 20 7.72 -5.60 10.76
C ALA A 20 7.65 -5.28 9.27
N ILE A 21 7.07 -6.19 8.50
CA ILE A 21 6.77 -6.00 7.08
C ILE A 21 5.27 -5.82 6.95
N MET A 22 4.85 -4.69 6.35
CA MET A 22 3.46 -4.37 6.10
C MET A 22 3.13 -4.61 4.62
N TYR A 23 2.15 -5.47 4.37
CA TYR A 23 1.66 -5.77 3.03
C TYR A 23 0.30 -5.11 2.82
N LEU A 24 0.14 -4.41 1.68
CA LEU A 24 -1.12 -3.87 1.20
C LEU A 24 -1.46 -4.50 -0.15
N THR A 25 -2.51 -5.32 -0.18
CA THR A 25 -3.08 -5.88 -1.40
C THR A 25 -4.33 -5.10 -1.79
N ILE A 26 -4.37 -4.60 -3.02
CA ILE A 26 -5.50 -3.86 -3.58
C ILE A 26 -6.15 -4.71 -4.65
N LYS A 27 -7.39 -5.14 -4.42
CA LYS A 27 -8.17 -5.93 -5.38
C LYS A 27 -8.98 -5.00 -6.27
N ASP A 28 -9.25 -5.47 -7.50
CA ASP A 28 -10.13 -4.78 -8.45
C ASP A 28 -9.70 -3.32 -8.69
N ILE A 29 -8.48 -3.16 -9.20
CA ILE A 29 -7.87 -1.84 -9.42
C ILE A 29 -8.65 -1.06 -10.48
N HIS A 30 -9.03 0.14 -10.09
CA HIS A 30 -9.66 1.15 -10.93
C HIS A 30 -8.73 2.35 -11.10
N LYS A 31 -9.03 3.22 -12.07
CA LYS A 31 -8.29 4.49 -12.27
C LYS A 31 -8.24 5.35 -11.00
N SER A 32 -9.26 5.29 -10.15
CA SER A 32 -9.32 6.00 -8.86
C SER A 32 -8.29 5.52 -7.84
N ASP A 33 -7.77 4.31 -8.00
CA ASP A 33 -6.77 3.74 -7.09
C ASP A 33 -5.35 4.07 -7.55
N LEU A 34 -5.17 4.63 -8.76
CA LEU A 34 -3.85 5.05 -9.22
C LEU A 34 -3.44 6.32 -8.47
N GLY A 35 -2.18 6.39 -8.03
CA GLY A 35 -1.71 7.54 -7.27
C GLY A 35 -0.63 7.20 -6.24
N GLY A 36 -0.42 8.15 -5.34
CA GLY A 36 0.54 8.02 -4.24
C GLY A 36 -0.07 7.31 -3.05
N TYR A 37 0.66 6.33 -2.52
CA TYR A 37 0.40 5.62 -1.30
C TYR A 37 1.48 5.99 -0.29
N LYS A 38 1.07 6.42 0.91
CA LYS A 38 1.98 6.71 2.02
C LYS A 38 1.91 5.60 3.05
N CYS A 39 3.03 4.93 3.27
CA CYS A 39 3.25 4.01 4.38
C CYS A 39 3.79 4.82 5.55
N VAL A 40 3.18 4.65 6.74
CA VAL A 40 3.58 5.36 7.96
C VAL A 40 3.83 4.34 9.04
N SER A 41 5.04 4.33 9.59
CA SER A 41 5.42 3.56 10.77
C SER A 41 5.50 4.52 11.96
N LYS A 42 4.89 4.14 13.08
CA LYS A 42 4.87 4.95 14.30
C LYS A 42 5.33 4.11 15.49
N ASN A 43 6.26 4.64 16.27
CA ASN A 43 6.66 4.07 17.55
C ASN A 43 6.70 5.17 18.63
N SER A 44 7.06 4.82 19.86
CA SER A 44 7.16 5.78 20.96
C SER A 44 8.27 6.82 20.80
N ILE A 45 9.23 6.60 19.89
CA ILE A 45 10.37 7.48 19.62
C ILE A 45 10.01 8.49 18.52
N GLY A 46 9.16 8.10 17.55
CA GLY A 46 8.68 8.98 16.50
C GLY A 46 8.00 8.25 15.34
N ASP A 47 7.87 9.00 14.25
CA ASP A 47 7.19 8.60 13.01
C ASP A 47 8.18 8.53 11.85
N ALA A 48 8.05 7.51 11.00
CA ALA A 48 8.76 7.37 9.74
C ALA A 48 7.77 7.17 8.59
N GLU A 49 8.06 7.75 7.42
CA GLU A 49 7.18 7.67 6.25
C GLU A 49 7.90 7.25 4.97
N GLY A 50 7.24 6.42 4.19
CA GLY A 50 7.65 6.00 2.85
C GLY A 50 6.53 6.24 1.85
N THR A 51 6.86 6.70 0.64
CA THR A 51 5.87 6.95 -0.41
C THR A 51 6.09 5.98 -1.57
N ILE A 52 5.02 5.34 -2.02
CA ILE A 52 4.98 4.44 -3.17
C ILE A 52 4.01 5.05 -4.18
N ARG A 53 4.31 5.01 -5.48
CA ARG A 53 3.40 5.50 -6.51
C ARG A 53 2.97 4.37 -7.43
N LEU A 54 1.66 4.16 -7.52
CA LEU A 54 1.05 3.17 -8.37
C LEU A 54 0.69 3.79 -9.72
N TYR A 55 1.20 3.20 -10.79
CA TYR A 55 0.91 3.59 -12.16
C TYR A 55 0.10 2.50 -12.85
N GLY A 56 -0.88 2.90 -13.66
CA GLY A 56 -1.61 1.98 -14.53
C GLY A 56 -0.93 1.86 -15.88
N MET A 57 -0.79 0.65 -16.40
CA MET A 57 -0.45 0.43 -17.80
C MET A 57 -1.75 0.45 -18.63
N TYR A 58 -1.97 1.52 -19.38
CA TYR A 58 -3.08 1.54 -20.33
C TYR A 58 -2.66 0.77 -21.58
N GLN A 59 -3.12 -0.47 -21.72
CA GLN A 59 -3.00 -1.20 -22.98
C GLN A 59 -4.02 -0.59 -23.96
N VAL A 60 -3.55 0.34 -24.78
CA VAL A 60 -4.33 0.87 -25.90
C VAL A 60 -4.39 -0.25 -26.94
N PHE A 61 -5.51 -0.98 -26.97
CA PHE A 61 -5.84 -1.85 -28.09
C PHE A 61 -6.24 -0.95 -29.26
N ILE A 62 -5.29 -0.68 -30.16
CA ILE A 62 -5.62 -0.12 -31.48
C ILE A 62 -6.20 -1.28 -32.29
N ILE A 63 -7.51 -1.20 -32.56
CA ILE A 63 -8.21 -2.05 -33.52
C ILE A 63 -7.83 -1.68 -34.96
#